data_AF-A0A534MJQ6-F1
#
_entry.id   AF-A0A534MJQ6-F1
#
_cell.length_a   1.000
_cell.length_b   1.000
_cell.length_c   1.000
_cell.angle_alpha   90.00
_cell.angle_beta   90.00
_cell.angle_gamma   90.00
#
_symmetry.space_group_name_H-M   'P 1'
#
loop_
_entity.id
_entity.type
_entity.pdbx_description
1 polymer ?
#
loop_
_entity_poly.entity_id
_entity_poly.type
_entity_poly.pdbx_seq_one_letter_code
_entity_poly.pdbx_strand_id
1 'polypeptide(L)'
;MKVFRGLDVIAAEYKATDQVPAKARTFTGWDQFTLWFAAASLPAAWLYGGYMTGAYGLPGAFALIFLVSTLTFIPWALIGYIAADKGASSVSLLRPAFGLRGSKLPSVF
;
A
#
# COMPACT_ATOMS: atom_id res chain seq x y z
N MET A 1 18.72 22.40 -9.12
CA MET A 1 17.66 22.18 -8.11
C MET A 1 16.59 23.24 -8.34
N LYS A 2 15.43 22.89 -8.93
CA LYS A 2 14.34 23.86 -9.16
C LYS A 2 13.58 24.04 -7.84
N VAL A 3 13.59 25.26 -7.31
CA VAL A 3 12.86 25.64 -6.10
C VAL A 3 11.45 26.00 -6.54
N PHE A 4 10.50 25.08 -6.34
CA PHE A 4 9.08 25.30 -6.64
C PHE A 4 8.44 26.09 -5.48
N ARG A 5 7.70 27.17 -5.80
CA ARG A 5 6.97 27.98 -4.80
C ARG A 5 5.62 27.29 -4.48
N GLY A 6 5.06 27.55 -3.30
CA GLY A 6 4.04 26.71 -2.65
C GLY A 6 2.83 26.23 -3.48
N LEU A 7 2.34 27.00 -4.46
CA LEU A 7 1.27 26.58 -5.38
C LEU A 7 1.77 25.60 -6.46
N ASP A 8 2.98 25.79 -6.98
CA ASP A 8 3.61 24.89 -7.95
C ASP A 8 3.82 23.50 -7.35
N VAL A 9 4.04 23.41 -6.04
CA VAL A 9 4.26 22.14 -5.32
C VAL A 9 2.98 21.30 -5.26
N ILE A 10 1.81 21.93 -5.17
CA ILE A 10 0.51 21.23 -5.08
C ILE A 10 0.06 20.75 -6.47
N ALA A 11 0.41 21.48 -7.52
CA ALA A 11 0.08 21.14 -8.92
C ALA A 11 1.18 20.34 -9.64
N ALA A 12 2.28 19.99 -8.96
CA ALA A 12 3.41 19.28 -9.57
C ALA A 12 3.12 17.78 -9.72
N GLU A 13 3.45 17.24 -10.89
CA GLU A 13 3.52 15.81 -11.11
C GLU A 13 4.85 15.24 -10.58
N TYR A 14 4.78 14.29 -9.65
CA TYR A 14 5.95 13.64 -9.05
C TYR A 14 6.28 12.35 -9.77
N LYS A 15 7.56 12.10 -10.04
CA LYS A 15 7.99 10.81 -10.58
C LYS A 15 7.90 9.74 -9.50
N ALA A 16 7.78 8.47 -9.90
CA ALA A 16 7.76 7.34 -8.97
C ALA A 16 9.01 7.27 -8.05
N THR A 17 10.12 7.91 -8.39
CA THR A 17 11.33 7.93 -7.56
C THR A 17 11.45 9.13 -6.65
N ASP A 18 10.60 10.14 -6.85
CA ASP A 18 10.67 11.38 -6.10
C ASP A 18 9.98 11.21 -4.74
N GLN A 19 10.47 11.98 -3.75
CA GLN A 19 9.78 12.09 -2.47
C GLN A 19 8.77 13.24 -2.54
N VAL A 20 7.53 12.94 -2.17
CA VAL A 20 6.44 13.92 -2.12
C VAL A 20 6.55 14.74 -0.82
N PRO A 21 6.71 16.07 -0.89
CA PRO A 21 6.74 16.94 0.28
C PRO A 21 5.42 16.89 1.06
N ALA A 22 5.47 17.02 2.39
CA ALA A 22 4.28 16.96 3.24
C ALA A 22 3.14 17.91 2.82
N LYS A 23 3.49 19.11 2.30
CA LYS A 23 2.50 20.11 1.84
C LYS A 23 1.73 19.69 0.58
N ALA A 24 2.23 18.73 -0.18
CA ALA A 24 1.57 18.17 -1.36
C ALA A 24 0.82 16.85 -1.07
N ARG A 25 0.89 16.34 0.17
CA ARG A 25 0.20 15.10 0.57
C ARG A 25 -1.23 15.46 0.96
N THR A 26 -2.18 15.14 0.09
CA THR A 26 -3.62 15.36 0.32
C THR A 26 -4.36 14.11 0.77
N PHE A 27 -3.73 12.95 0.62
CA PHE A 27 -4.33 11.65 0.91
C PHE A 27 -4.53 11.45 2.42
N THR A 28 -5.79 11.31 2.83
CA THR A 28 -6.17 11.17 4.24
C THR A 28 -6.26 9.72 4.68
N GLY A 29 -6.39 9.49 5.99
CA GLY A 29 -6.66 8.14 6.52
C GLY A 29 -7.99 7.56 6.02
N TRP A 30 -8.97 8.41 5.72
CA TRP A 30 -10.25 7.98 5.13
C TRP A 30 -10.07 7.53 3.68
N ASP A 31 -9.28 8.26 2.89
CA ASP A 31 -8.96 7.87 1.52
C ASP A 31 -8.20 6.55 1.48
N GLN A 32 -7.32 6.32 2.46
CA GLN A 32 -6.62 5.06 2.62
C GLN A 32 -7.58 3.91 2.96
N PHE A 33 -8.53 4.13 3.86
CA PHE A 33 -9.54 3.12 4.19
C PHE A 33 -10.42 2.78 2.98
N THR A 34 -10.93 3.79 2.26
CA THR A 34 -11.80 3.58 1.09
C THR A 34 -11.05 2.89 -0.05
N LEU A 35 -9.79 3.28 -0.31
CA LEU A 35 -8.92 2.62 -1.28
C LEU A 35 -8.76 1.13 -0.95
N TRP A 36 -8.42 0.80 0.30
CA TRP A 36 -8.19 -0.59 0.69
C TRP A 36 -9.47 -1.42 0.74
N PHE A 37 -10.57 -0.85 1.18
CA PHE A 37 -11.87 -1.53 1.17
C PHE A 37 -12.31 -1.85 -0.27
N ALA A 38 -12.16 -0.90 -1.19
CA ALA A 38 -12.45 -1.10 -2.60
C ALA A 38 -11.49 -2.13 -3.24
N ALA A 39 -10.19 -2.03 -2.96
CA ALA A 39 -9.19 -2.96 -3.47
C ALA A 39 -9.38 -4.39 -2.94
N ALA A 40 -9.86 -4.57 -1.71
CA ALA A 40 -10.17 -5.89 -1.15
C ALA A 40 -11.47 -6.49 -1.72
N SER A 41 -12.34 -5.67 -2.30
CA SER A 41 -13.65 -6.06 -2.84
C SER A 41 -13.53 -6.59 -4.27
N LEU A 42 -12.72 -7.63 -4.48
CA LEU A 42 -12.45 -8.23 -5.79
C LEU A 42 -12.94 -9.68 -5.88
N PRO A 43 -13.30 -10.21 -7.07
CA PRO A 43 -13.90 -11.54 -7.24
C PRO A 43 -13.11 -12.68 -6.59
N ALA A 44 -11.78 -12.58 -6.55
CA ALA A 44 -10.97 -13.60 -5.90
C ALA A 44 -11.24 -13.70 -4.39
N ALA A 45 -11.50 -12.58 -3.70
CA ALA A 45 -11.84 -12.58 -2.28
C ALA A 45 -13.17 -13.33 -2.02
N TRP A 46 -14.16 -13.16 -2.89
CA TRP A 46 -15.42 -13.89 -2.84
C TRP A 46 -15.22 -15.39 -3.06
N LEU A 47 -14.40 -15.77 -4.04
CA LEU A 47 -14.08 -17.17 -4.32
C LEU A 47 -13.40 -17.85 -3.13
N TYR A 48 -12.36 -17.22 -2.56
CA TYR A 48 -11.65 -17.77 -1.39
C TYR A 48 -12.56 -17.84 -0.15
N GLY A 49 -13.42 -16.85 0.07
CA GLY A 49 -14.43 -16.89 1.13
C GLY A 49 -15.40 -18.06 0.97
N GLY A 50 -15.83 -18.36 -0.26
CA GLY A 50 -16.63 -19.53 -0.58
C GLY A 50 -15.92 -20.85 -0.26
N TYR A 51 -14.66 -20.99 -0.65
CA TYR A 51 -13.86 -22.18 -0.32
C TYR A 51 -13.64 -22.36 1.19
N MET A 52 -13.34 -21.28 1.91
CA MET A 52 -13.19 -21.32 3.36
C MET A 52 -14.49 -21.72 4.06
N THR A 53 -15.62 -21.18 3.63
CA THR A 53 -16.94 -21.49 4.18
C THR A 53 -17.34 -22.93 3.89
N GLY A 54 -17.04 -23.44 2.69
CA GLY A 54 -17.30 -24.83 2.32
C GLY A 54 -16.48 -25.83 3.14
N ALA A 55 -15.24 -25.48 3.51
CA ALA A 55 -14.35 -26.37 4.25
C ALA A 55 -14.56 -26.32 5.78
N TYR A 56 -14.80 -25.13 6.35
CA TYR A 56 -14.78 -24.90 7.80
C TYR A 56 -16.09 -24.34 8.37
N GLY A 57 -17.12 -24.19 7.52
CA GLY A 57 -18.34 -23.47 7.86
C GLY A 57 -18.11 -21.95 7.98
N LEU A 58 -19.22 -21.21 8.10
CA LEU A 58 -19.17 -19.74 8.19
C LEU A 58 -18.37 -19.24 9.42
N PRO A 59 -18.50 -19.83 10.63
CA PRO A 59 -17.70 -19.39 11.78
C PRO A 59 -16.20 -19.62 11.60
N GLY A 60 -15.82 -20.78 11.03
CA GLY A 60 -14.42 -21.10 10.76
C GLY A 60 -13.81 -20.18 9.71
N ALA A 61 -14.58 -19.86 8.65
CA ALA A 61 -14.17 -18.89 7.64
C ALA A 61 -13.93 -17.50 8.25
N PHE A 62 -14.83 -17.00 9.11
CA PHE A 62 -14.61 -15.73 9.79
C PHE A 62 -13.39 -15.77 10.72
N ALA A 63 -13.18 -16.85 11.47
CA ALA A 63 -11.99 -16.98 12.31
C ALA A 63 -10.69 -16.93 11.49
N LEU A 64 -10.65 -17.63 10.36
CA LEU A 64 -9.52 -17.59 9.42
C LEU A 64 -9.30 -16.18 8.86
N ILE A 65 -10.35 -15.51 8.39
CA ILE A 65 -10.27 -14.15 7.86
C ILE A 65 -9.73 -13.20 8.94
N PHE A 66 -10.35 -13.14 10.11
CA PHE A 66 -9.93 -12.15 11.12
C PHE A 66 -8.55 -12.46 11.71
N LEU A 67 -8.20 -13.73 11.96
CA LEU A 67 -6.90 -14.04 12.56
C LEU A 67 -5.76 -13.94 11.54
N VAL A 68 -5.90 -14.62 10.40
CA VAL A 68 -4.82 -14.71 9.42
C VAL A 68 -4.65 -13.40 8.67
N SER A 69 -5.75 -12.72 8.30
CA SER A 69 -5.62 -11.43 7.61
C SER A 69 -5.00 -10.38 8.53
N THR A 70 -5.40 -10.29 9.80
CA THR A 70 -4.78 -9.33 10.72
C THR A 70 -3.28 -9.57 10.87
N LEU A 71 -2.84 -10.81 11.05
CA LEU A 71 -1.41 -11.14 11.13
C LEU A 71 -0.66 -10.77 9.84
N THR A 72 -1.26 -11.05 8.69
CA THR A 72 -0.69 -10.72 7.37
C THR A 72 -0.60 -9.21 7.13
N PHE A 73 -1.54 -8.44 7.67
CA PHE A 73 -1.57 -7.00 7.51
C PHE A 73 -0.56 -6.25 8.39
N ILE A 74 0.03 -6.88 9.42
CA ILE A 74 1.07 -6.23 10.25
C ILE A 74 2.26 -5.74 9.42
N PRO A 75 2.98 -6.59 8.66
CA PRO A 75 4.11 -6.13 7.83
C PRO A 75 3.66 -5.12 6.76
N TRP A 76 2.45 -5.28 6.21
CA TRP A 76 1.86 -4.35 5.25
C TRP A 76 1.63 -2.96 5.85
N ALA A 77 1.11 -2.90 7.08
CA ALA A 77 0.90 -1.65 7.80
C ALA A 77 2.23 -0.95 8.11
N LEU A 78 3.28 -1.72 8.46
CA LEU A 78 4.63 -1.17 8.67
C LEU A 78 5.19 -0.55 7.38
N ILE A 79 5.02 -1.21 6.23
CA ILE A 79 5.45 -0.66 4.93
C ILE A 79 4.65 0.61 4.60
N GLY A 80 3.33 0.59 4.81
CA GLY A 80 2.46 1.74 4.61
C GLY A 80 2.86 2.93 5.49
N TYR A 81 3.23 2.67 6.75
CA TYR A 81 3.74 3.69 7.67
C TYR A 81 5.05 4.31 7.17
N ILE A 82 6.02 3.49 6.74
CA ILE A 82 7.29 3.98 6.18
C ILE A 82 7.05 4.82 4.93
N ALA A 83 6.14 4.40 4.05
CA ALA A 83 5.78 5.14 2.84
C ALA A 83 5.11 6.49 3.16
N ALA A 84 4.22 6.52 4.15
CA ALA A 84 3.55 7.74 4.60
C ALA A 84 4.52 8.74 5.25
N ASP A 85 5.48 8.25 6.05
CA ASP A 85 6.51 9.08 6.68
C ASP A 85 7.43 9.70 5.62
N LYS A 86 8.03 8.86 4.76
CA LYS A 86 9.01 9.29 3.76
C LYS A 86 8.39 9.98 2.54
N GLY A 87 7.08 9.80 2.31
CA GLY A 87 6.39 10.29 1.10
C GLY A 87 6.99 9.69 -0.16
N ALA A 88 7.39 8.43 -0.10
CA ALA A 88 8.19 7.78 -1.13
C ALA A 88 7.44 6.55 -1.65
N SER A 89 7.49 6.30 -2.96
CA SER A 89 6.82 5.13 -3.54
C SER A 89 7.50 3.81 -3.15
N SER A 90 6.79 2.70 -3.28
CA SER A 90 7.34 1.35 -3.08
C SER A 90 8.62 1.10 -3.89
N VAL A 91 8.70 1.59 -5.13
CA VAL A 91 9.88 1.46 -6.02
C VAL A 91 11.09 2.22 -5.47
N SER A 92 10.87 3.35 -4.80
CA SER A 92 11.94 4.12 -4.17
C SER A 92 12.39 3.52 -2.84
N LEU A 93 11.46 2.98 -2.04
CA LEU A 93 11.72 2.39 -0.73
C LEU A 93 12.53 1.10 -0.77
N LEU A 94 12.57 0.41 -1.92
CA LEU A 94 13.38 -0.80 -2.10
C LEU A 94 14.86 -0.50 -2.37
N ARG A 95 15.21 0.71 -2.80
CA ARG A 95 16.59 1.07 -3.16
C ARG A 95 17.60 1.02 -1.99
N PRO A 96 17.26 1.43 -0.76
CA PRO A 96 18.17 1.28 0.38
C PRO A 96 18.52 -0.18 0.69
N ALA A 97 17.58 -1.11 0.50
CA ALA A 97 17.80 -2.53 0.80
C ALA A 97 18.49 -3.28 -0.35
N PHE A 98 18.07 -3.04 -1.60
CA PHE A 98 18.52 -3.82 -2.77
C PHE A 98 19.50 -3.08 -3.69
N GLY A 99 19.77 -1.79 -3.43
CA GLY A 99 20.57 -0.93 -4.29
C GLY A 99 19.86 -0.57 -5.61
N LEU A 100 20.49 0.29 -6.42
CA LEU A 100 19.89 0.83 -7.65
C LEU A 100 19.63 -0.21 -8.75
N ARG A 101 20.46 -1.26 -8.81
CA ARG A 101 20.32 -2.35 -9.78
C ARG A 101 19.42 -3.47 -9.24
N GLY A 102 19.60 -3.85 -7.97
CA GLY A 102 18.81 -4.91 -7.35
C GLY A 102 17.36 -4.53 -7.12
N SER A 103 17.04 -3.24 -6.90
CA SER A 103 15.65 -2.80 -6.73
C SER A 103 14.78 -2.96 -7.99
N LYS A 104 15.39 -3.15 -9.17
CA LYS A 104 14.63 -3.36 -10.42
C LYS A 104 13.89 -4.69 -10.41
N LEU A 105 14.48 -5.73 -9.81
CA LEU A 105 13.90 -7.07 -9.78
C LEU A 105 12.50 -7.07 -9.14
N PRO A 106 12.30 -6.58 -7.90
CA PRO A 106 10.97 -6.46 -7.30
C PRO A 106 10.07 -5.38 -7.92
N SER A 107 10.59 -4.53 -8.82
CA SER A 107 9.81 -3.48 -9.48
C SER A 107 9.25 -3.89 -10.85
N VAL A 108 9.64 -5.07 -11.35
CA VAL A 108 9.12 -5.65 -12.61
C VAL A 108 7.89 -6.53 -12.38
N PHE A 109 7.73 -7.03 -11.15
CA PHE A 109 6.53 -7.71 -10.68
C PHE A 109 5.44 -6.70 -10.31
#